data_AF-A0A9D1VT89-F1
#
_entry.id   AF-A0A9D1VT89-F1
#
_cell.length_a   1.000
_cell.length_b   1.000
_cell.length_c   1.000
_cell.angle_alpha   90.00
_cell.angle_beta   90.00
_cell.angle_gamma   90.00
#
_symmetry.space_group_name_H-M   'P 1'
#
loop_
_entity.id
_entity.type
_entity.pdbx_description
1 polymer ?
#
loop_
_entity_poly.entity_id
_entity_poly.type
_entity_poly.pdbx_seq_one_letter_code
_entity_poly.pdbx_strand_id
1 'polypeptide(L)' 'METQKCVLYDRDCIGCLECEMCDLDPNKVCDNCGKCLNIQDFATIKIDGIITDPDEATRHGKG' A
#
# COMPACT_ATOMS: atom_id res chain seq x y z
N MET A 1 -16.13 -24.16 17.36
CA MET A 1 -15.17 -23.74 16.33
C MET A 1 -15.06 -22.25 16.43
N GLU A 2 -13.86 -21.72 16.61
CA GLU A 2 -13.64 -20.27 16.56
C GLU A 2 -13.83 -19.79 15.12
N THR A 3 -14.55 -18.68 14.95
CA THR A 3 -14.77 -18.08 13.63
C THR A 3 -13.57 -17.22 13.25
N GLN A 4 -12.93 -17.53 12.13
CA GLN A 4 -11.82 -16.73 11.61
C GLN A 4 -12.35 -15.49 10.86
N LYS A 5 -11.69 -14.34 11.02
CA LYS A 5 -11.98 -13.15 10.19
C LYS A 5 -11.33 -13.26 8.81
N CYS A 6 -12.01 -12.70 7.81
CA CYS A 6 -11.43 -12.60 6.47
C CYS A 6 -10.28 -11.59 6.47
N VAL A 7 -9.19 -11.90 5.77
CA VAL A 7 -8.01 -11.04 5.69
C VAL A 7 -8.13 -9.93 4.65
N LEU A 8 -9.06 -10.08 3.69
CA LEU A 8 -9.28 -9.10 2.62
C LEU A 8 -10.47 -8.17 2.88
N TYR A 9 -11.46 -8.61 3.65
CA TYR A 9 -12.74 -7.93 3.83
C TYR A 9 -13.18 -7.92 5.29
N ASP A 10 -13.90 -6.88 5.71
CA ASP A 10 -14.48 -6.82 7.07
C ASP A 10 -15.73 -7.71 7.20
N ARG A 11 -15.50 -9.02 7.29
CA ARG A 11 -16.51 -10.07 7.47
C ARG A 11 -15.88 -11.33 8.05
N ASP A 12 -16.71 -12.29 8.46
CA ASP A 12 -16.25 -13.63 8.79
C ASP A 12 -15.75 -14.36 7.54
N CYS A 13 -14.75 -15.23 7.71
CA CYS A 13 -14.18 -16.01 6.62
C CYS A 13 -15.20 -17.07 6.14
N ILE A 14 -15.45 -17.08 4.83
CA ILE A 14 -16.38 -18.01 4.17
C ILE A 14 -15.66 -19.12 3.37
N GLY A 15 -14.34 -19.22 3.48
CA GLY A 15 -13.56 -20.25 2.77
C GLY A 15 -13.53 -20.08 1.24
N CYS A 16 -13.60 -18.85 0.72
CA CYS A 16 -13.57 -18.61 -0.73
C CYS A 16 -12.19 -18.83 -1.39
N LEU A 17 -11.12 -18.89 -0.60
CA LEU A 17 -9.72 -19.04 -1.05
C LEU A 17 -9.19 -17.92 -1.97
N GLU A 18 -9.90 -16.81 -2.07
CA GLU A 18 -9.48 -15.64 -2.85
C GLU A 18 -8.14 -15.07 -2.38
N CYS A 19 -7.89 -15.06 -1.07
CA CYS A 19 -6.62 -14.60 -0.47
C CYS A 19 -5.41 -15.47 -0.82
N GLU A 20 -5.63 -16.67 -1.36
CA GLU A 20 -4.57 -17.57 -1.80
C GLU A 20 -4.18 -17.34 -3.28
N MET A 21 -4.88 -16.45 -3.99
CA MET A 21 -4.65 -16.19 -5.41
C MET A 21 -3.86 -14.90 -5.63
N CYS A 22 -3.06 -14.85 -6.69
CA CYS A 22 -2.27 -13.67 -7.02
C CYS A 22 -3.13 -12.58 -7.68
N ASP A 23 -3.09 -11.37 -7.13
CA ASP A 23 -3.81 -10.21 -7.68
C ASP A 23 -3.39 -9.83 -9.12
N LEU A 24 -2.16 -10.17 -9.51
CA LEU A 24 -1.63 -9.88 -10.85
C LEU A 24 -1.89 -11.00 -11.87
N ASP A 25 -1.94 -12.26 -11.42
CA ASP A 25 -2.13 -13.41 -12.29
C ASP A 25 -3.18 -14.35 -11.67
N PRO A 26 -4.42 -14.37 -12.20
CA PRO A 26 -5.50 -15.16 -11.64
C PRO A 26 -5.28 -16.67 -11.75
N ASN A 27 -4.28 -17.13 -12.52
CA ASN A 27 -3.93 -18.55 -12.61
C ASN A 27 -2.81 -18.97 -11.63
N LYS A 28 -2.28 -18.03 -10.84
CA LYS A 28 -1.14 -18.26 -9.94
C LYS A 28 -1.59 -18.24 -8.48
N VAL A 29 -1.20 -19.26 -7.70
CA VAL A 29 -1.28 -19.24 -6.24
C VAL A 29 -0.29 -18.21 -5.69
N CYS A 30 -0.72 -17.40 -4.73
CA CYS A 30 0.11 -16.40 -4.09
C CYS A 30 1.29 -17.06 -3.36
N ASP A 31 2.51 -16.64 -3.73
CA ASP A 31 3.78 -17.05 -3.12
C ASP A 31 4.39 -15.93 -2.28
N ASN A 32 3.58 -14.92 -1.93
CA ASN A 32 3.99 -13.72 -1.21
C ASN A 32 5.15 -12.95 -1.86
N CYS A 33 5.31 -13.02 -3.19
CA CYS A 33 6.39 -12.31 -3.89
C CYS A 33 6.29 -10.77 -3.86
N GLY A 34 5.15 -10.23 -3.42
CA GLY A 34 4.96 -8.78 -3.24
C GLY A 34 4.90 -7.96 -4.52
N LYS A 35 4.95 -8.56 -5.73
CA LYS A 35 4.93 -7.82 -7.01
C LYS A 35 3.63 -7.04 -7.26
N CYS A 36 2.51 -7.49 -6.71
CA CYS A 36 1.23 -6.78 -6.72
C CYS A 36 1.25 -5.52 -5.84
N LEU A 37 2.16 -5.49 -4.88
CA LEU A 37 2.41 -4.34 -4.03
C LEU A 37 3.49 -3.51 -4.74
N ASN A 38 3.19 -2.24 -5.00
CA ASN A 38 4.18 -1.30 -5.56
C ASN A 38 5.21 -0.92 -4.48
N ILE A 39 5.90 -1.93 -3.91
CA ILE A 39 6.90 -1.77 -2.87
C ILE A 39 8.14 -1.23 -3.54
N GLN A 40 8.51 -0.01 -3.16
CA GLN A 40 9.79 0.57 -3.48
C GLN A 40 10.71 0.37 -2.27
N ASP A 41 11.97 0.04 -2.49
CA ASP A 41 12.98 -0.08 -1.43
C ASP A 41 13.29 1.26 -0.74
N PHE A 42 12.72 2.36 -1.26
CA PHE A 42 12.89 3.70 -0.76
C PHE A 42 11.52 4.37 -0.55
N ALA A 43 11.42 5.17 0.50
CA ALA A 43 10.31 6.09 0.66
C ALA A 43 10.43 7.21 -0.39
N THR A 44 9.38 7.42 -1.19
CA THR A 44 9.32 8.54 -2.12
C THR A 44 8.68 9.75 -1.44
N ILE A 45 9.44 10.84 -1.29
CA ILE A 45 8.91 12.15 -0.93
C ILE A 45 8.79 12.96 -2.21
N LYS A 46 7.56 13.40 -2.55
CA LYS A 46 7.33 14.28 -3.69
C LYS A 46 7.71 15.72 -3.31
N ILE A 47 8.59 16.34 -4.09
CA ILE A 47 8.91 17.77 -3.97
C ILE A 47 7.95 18.52 -4.90
N ASP A 48 7.04 19.31 -4.32
CA ASP A 48 6.08 20.11 -5.10
C ASP A 48 6.66 21.46 -5.55
N GLY A 49 7.79 21.90 -4.98
CA GLY A 49 8.49 23.12 -5.37
C GLY A 49 9.82 23.31 -4.63
N ILE A 50 10.73 24.12 -5.21
CA ILE A 50 12.01 24.51 -4.59
C ILE A 50 11.98 26.03 -4.40
N ILE A 51 12.05 26.47 -3.15
CA ILE A 51 12.09 27.89 -2.79
C ILE A 51 13.55 28.28 -2.59
N THR A 52 14.04 29.24 -3.38
CA THR A 52 15.43 29.75 -3.27
C THR A 52 15.51 31.11 -2.60
N ASP A 53 14.39 31.82 -2.50
CA ASP A 53 14.27 33.09 -1.79
C ASP A 53 14.08 32.85 -0.27
N PRO A 54 14.99 33.34 0.59
CA PRO A 54 14.89 33.13 2.05
C PRO A 54 13.63 33.74 2.69
N ASP A 55 13.14 34.86 2.17
CA ASP A 55 11.95 35.55 2.68
C ASP A 55 10.67 34.81 2.27
N GLU A 56 10.67 34.15 1.11
CA GLU A 56 9.60 33.23 0.69
C GLU A 56 9.60 31.94 1.53
N ALA A 57 10.78 31.34 1.77
CA ALA A 57 10.89 30.09 2.54
C ALA A 57 10.34 30.25 3.97
N THR A 58 10.64 31.39 4.60
CA THR A 58 10.18 31.70 5.96
C THR A 58 8.66 31.85 6.07
N ARG A 59 7.99 32.31 5.00
CA ARG A 59 6.53 32.45 4.94
C ARG A 59 5.83 31.11 4.71
N HIS A 60 6.45 30.19 3.98
CA HIS A 60 5.86 28.89 3.62
C HIS A 60 5.91 27.86 4.77
N GLY A 61 6.90 27.95 5.68
CA GLY A 61 7.08 26.99 6.78
C GLY A 61 6.20 27.19 8.02
N LYS A 62 5.25 28.14 8.01
CA LYS A 62 4.31 28.40 9.13
C LYS A 62 2.92 27.87 8.78
N GLY A 63 2.79 26.55 8.76
CA GLY A 63 1.51 25.82 8.73
C GLY A 63 1.17 25.27 10.10
#